data_AF-A0AAU7UD32-F1
#
_entry.id   AF-A0AAU7UD32-F1
#
_cell.length_a   1.000
_cell.length_b   1.000
_cell.length_c   1.000
_cell.angle_alpha   90.00
_cell.angle_beta   90.00
_cell.angle_gamma   90.00
#
_symmetry.space_group_name_H-M   'P 1'
#
loop_
_entity.id
_entity.type
_entity.pdbx_description
1 polymer ?
#
loop_
_entity_poly.entity_id
_entity_poly.type
_entity_poly.pdbx_seq_one_letter_code
_entity_poly.pdbx_strand_id
1 'polypeptide(L)'
;MNEWLIDQRTRLGLGQDEVDRRTRDLGARVSQPYLSQLERGVKALEDLGGARMDALRRVYQVSPEAWTDHTGLAIVTPQQGPRPAASPAPAPLPDGLQQVIQQYGAVFSELQEHRWQHYLARLKWRGGLATPDQWFNVFQAMRANGIEPDH
;
A
#
# COMPACT_ATOMS: atom_id res chain seq x y z
N MET A 1 20.71 18.03 17.76
CA MET A 1 21.38 16.82 18.30
C MET A 1 20.30 15.79 18.57
N ASN A 2 20.48 14.53 18.14
CA ASN A 2 19.44 13.50 18.22
C ASN A 2 19.72 12.55 19.39
N GLU A 3 19.48 13.03 20.61
CA GLU A 3 19.76 12.31 21.87
C GLU A 3 18.99 10.99 21.97
N TRP A 4 17.77 10.94 21.41
CA TRP A 4 16.95 9.74 21.37
C TRP A 4 17.61 8.57 20.61
N LEU A 5 18.27 8.83 19.47
CA LEU A 5 18.96 7.78 18.71
C LEU A 5 20.18 7.24 19.46
N ILE A 6 20.88 8.12 20.18
CA ILE A 6 22.01 7.75 21.02
C ILE A 6 21.54 6.86 22.17
N ASP A 7 20.41 7.21 22.81
CA ASP A 7 19.77 6.39 23.85
C ASP A 7 19.38 5.00 23.32
N GLN A 8 18.67 4.93 22.19
CA GLN A 8 18.25 3.65 21.60
C GLN A 8 19.44 2.76 21.24
N ARG A 9 20.50 3.35 20.66
CA ARG A 9 21.75 2.63 20.37
C ARG A 9 22.42 2.10 21.63
N THR A 10 22.48 2.92 22.69
CA THR A 10 23.10 2.57 23.97
C THR A 10 22.33 1.47 24.69
N ARG A 11 20.99 1.54 24.68
CA ARG A 11 20.11 0.53 25.27
C ARG A 11 20.26 -0.85 24.64
N LEU A 12 20.50 -0.89 23.32
CA LEU A 12 20.73 -2.13 22.59
C LEU A 12 22.20 -2.57 22.59
N GLY A 13 23.10 -1.78 23.20
CA GLY A 13 24.55 -2.06 23.21
C GLY A 13 25.18 -2.08 21.82
N LEU A 14 24.60 -1.37 20.85
CA LEU A 14 25.03 -1.43 19.45
C LEU A 14 26.15 -0.42 19.16
N GLY A 15 27.23 -0.90 18.53
CA GLY A 15 28.22 -0.03 17.91
C GLY A 15 27.68 0.57 16.60
N GLN A 16 28.19 1.74 16.20
CA GLN A 16 27.80 2.35 14.90
C GLN A 16 28.17 1.45 13.71
N ASP A 17 29.24 0.67 13.82
CA ASP A 17 29.66 -0.35 12.82
C ASP A 17 28.62 -1.48 12.69
N GLU A 18 28.07 -1.93 13.82
CA GLU A 18 27.02 -2.95 13.83
C GLU A 18 25.72 -2.42 13.19
N VAL A 19 25.41 -1.13 13.37
CA VAL A 19 24.27 -0.51 12.70
C VAL A 19 24.49 -0.42 11.19
N ASP A 20 25.70 -0.04 10.70
CA ASP A 20 26.01 -0.09 9.25
C ASP A 20 25.83 -1.51 8.70
N ARG A 21 26.36 -2.51 9.40
CA ARG A 21 26.28 -3.91 8.98
C ARG A 21 24.84 -4.41 8.88
N ARG A 22 24.02 -4.15 9.91
CA ARG A 22 22.62 -4.59 9.94
C ARG A 22 21.73 -3.83 8.96
N THR A 23 21.95 -2.52 8.79
CA THR A 23 21.20 -1.74 7.79
C THR A 23 21.55 -2.17 6.36
N ARG A 24 22.80 -2.53 6.10
CA ARG A 24 23.23 -3.14 4.83
C ARG A 24 22.55 -4.47 4.54
N ASP A 25 22.40 -5.34 5.54
CA ASP A 25 21.71 -6.64 5.41
C ASP A 25 20.22 -6.46 5.02
N LEU A 26 19.60 -5.39 5.53
CA LEU A 26 18.23 -5.00 5.19
C LEU A 26 18.08 -4.30 3.82
N GLY A 27 19.16 -4.22 3.04
CA GLY A 27 19.15 -3.62 1.69
C GLY A 27 19.22 -2.10 1.65
N ALA A 28 19.37 -1.42 2.80
CA ALA A 28 19.49 0.03 2.87
C ALA A 28 20.66 0.44 3.75
N ARG A 29 21.83 0.66 3.14
CA ARG A 29 23.06 0.98 3.86
C ARG A 29 23.00 2.37 4.52
N VAL A 30 23.27 2.41 5.82
CA VAL A 30 23.52 3.64 6.58
C VAL A 30 24.93 3.60 7.17
N SER A 31 25.86 4.31 6.54
CA SER A 31 27.26 4.31 6.93
C SER A 31 27.49 4.95 8.31
N GLN A 32 28.47 4.43 9.05
CA GLN A 32 28.94 4.99 10.32
C GLN A 32 29.13 6.52 10.34
N PRO A 33 29.82 7.17 9.37
CA PRO A 33 29.96 8.63 9.35
C PRO A 33 28.61 9.36 9.20
N TYR A 34 27.68 8.78 8.45
CA TYR A 34 26.34 9.34 8.25
C TYR A 34 25.50 9.24 9.52
N LEU A 35 25.59 8.10 10.23
CA LEU A 35 25.05 7.93 11.58
C LEU A 35 25.61 8.97 12.55
N SER A 36 26.92 9.20 12.54
CA SER A 36 27.56 10.18 13.42
C SER A 36 27.07 11.61 13.15
N GLN A 37 26.93 11.99 11.88
CA GLN A 37 26.36 13.28 11.48
C GLN A 37 24.90 13.41 11.93
N LEU A 38 24.16 12.32 11.88
CA LEU A 38 22.76 12.30 12.26
C LEU A 38 22.56 12.32 13.78
N GLU A 39 23.34 11.57 14.56
CA GLU A 39 23.38 11.65 16.02
C GLU A 39 23.72 13.07 16.50
N ARG A 40 24.65 13.75 15.81
CA ARG A 40 25.00 15.16 16.08
C ARG A 40 23.93 16.16 15.62
N GLY A 41 22.99 15.75 14.76
CA GLY A 41 22.00 16.62 14.14
C GLY A 41 22.55 17.52 13.04
N VAL A 42 23.73 17.19 12.50
CA VAL A 42 24.33 17.85 11.32
C VAL A 42 23.55 17.48 10.05
N LYS A 43 23.01 16.26 10.01
CA LYS A 43 22.16 15.76 8.93
C LYS A 43 20.75 15.53 9.45
N ALA A 44 19.76 16.05 8.75
CA ALA A 44 18.36 15.84 9.09
C ALA A 44 17.95 14.39 8.80
N LEU A 45 17.13 13.81 9.68
CA LEU A 45 16.50 12.50 9.45
C LEU A 45 15.60 12.50 8.20
N GLU A 46 15.11 13.65 7.78
CA GLU A 46 14.24 13.84 6.61
C GLU A 46 15.00 13.62 5.28
N ASP A 47 16.29 13.91 5.26
CA ASP A 47 17.18 13.66 4.11
C ASP A 47 17.43 12.15 3.90
N LEU A 48 17.18 11.38 4.96
CA LEU A 48 17.29 9.95 4.97
C LEU A 48 16.09 9.38 4.22
N GLY A 49 16.28 8.93 2.98
CA GLY A 49 15.18 8.32 2.20
C GLY A 49 14.47 7.18 2.96
N GLY A 50 13.17 6.99 2.71
CA GLY A 50 12.29 6.08 3.46
C GLY A 50 12.83 4.67 3.70
N ALA A 51 13.56 4.09 2.74
CA ALA A 51 14.18 2.78 2.88
C ALA A 51 15.27 2.73 3.97
N ARG A 52 16.09 3.78 4.10
CA ARG A 52 17.11 3.86 5.14
C ARG A 52 16.49 4.13 6.52
N MET A 53 15.39 4.89 6.57
CA MET A 53 14.67 5.14 7.82
C MET A 53 14.03 3.85 8.34
N ASP A 54 13.38 3.07 7.47
CA ASP A 54 12.82 1.77 7.86
C ASP A 54 13.92 0.79 8.30
N ALA A 55 15.07 0.78 7.62
CA ALA A 55 16.18 -0.07 8.04
C ALA A 55 16.72 0.32 9.41
N LEU A 56 16.94 1.62 9.69
CA LEU A 56 17.34 2.07 11.03
C LEU A 56 16.31 1.71 12.09
N ARG A 57 15.03 1.96 11.81
CA ARG A 57 13.92 1.60 12.68
C ARG A 57 13.94 0.12 13.04
N ARG A 58 14.12 -0.76 12.06
CA ARG A 58 14.22 -2.22 12.27
C ARG A 58 15.44 -2.60 13.10
N VAL A 59 16.59 -1.97 12.85
CA VAL A 59 17.82 -2.24 13.61
C VAL A 59 17.67 -1.82 15.08
N TYR A 60 17.03 -0.68 15.33
CA TYR A 60 16.73 -0.21 16.67
C TYR A 60 15.48 -0.86 17.30
N GLN A 61 14.83 -1.79 16.59
CA GLN A 61 13.63 -2.48 17.06
C GLN A 61 12.49 -1.52 17.49
N VAL A 62 12.42 -0.34 16.87
CA VAL A 62 11.42 0.68 17.19
C VAL A 62 10.17 0.46 16.33
N SER A 63 8.98 0.60 16.91
CA SER A 63 7.72 0.59 16.14
C SER A 63 7.63 1.81 15.23
N PRO A 64 6.98 1.73 14.05
CA PRO A 64 6.83 2.89 13.16
C PRO A 64 6.10 4.05 13.86
N GLU A 65 5.15 3.73 14.74
CA GLU A 65 4.40 4.68 15.56
C GLU A 65 5.31 5.47 16.51
N ALA A 66 6.12 4.75 17.31
CA ALA A 66 7.08 5.36 18.23
C ALA A 66 8.19 6.15 17.51
N TRP A 67 8.57 5.70 16.31
CA TRP A 67 9.50 6.44 15.47
C TRP A 67 8.89 7.78 15.03
N THR A 68 7.65 7.77 14.54
CA THR A 68 6.96 8.98 14.10
C THR A 68 6.66 9.91 15.29
N ASP A 69 6.33 9.39 16.46
CA ASP A 69 6.13 10.18 17.68
C ASP A 69 7.40 10.95 18.08
N HIS A 70 8.56 10.28 18.05
CA HIS A 70 9.83 10.89 18.44
C HIS A 70 10.49 11.76 17.37
N THR A 71 10.36 11.39 16.09
CA THR A 71 11.04 12.08 14.99
C THR A 71 10.14 13.04 14.23
N GLY A 72 8.82 12.95 14.41
CA GLY A 72 7.82 13.64 13.59
C GLY A 72 7.72 13.12 12.16
N LEU A 73 8.52 12.10 11.79
CA LEU A 73 8.62 11.61 10.42
C LEU A 73 7.81 10.35 10.22
N ALA A 74 6.82 10.46 9.34
CA ALA A 74 6.09 9.31 8.85
C ALA A 74 7.01 8.51 7.91
N ILE A 75 7.46 7.34 8.37
CA ILE A 75 8.13 6.39 7.49
C ILE A 75 7.04 5.80 6.60
N VAL A 76 6.93 6.33 5.38
CA VAL A 76 6.14 5.70 4.32
C VAL A 76 6.92 4.46 3.85
N THR A 77 6.93 3.41 4.67
CA THR A 77 7.23 2.08 4.17
C THR A 77 6.22 1.81 3.05
N PRO A 78 6.63 1.34 1.85
CA PRO A 78 5.66 0.75 0.94
C PRO A 78 4.99 -0.38 1.73
N GLN A 79 3.75 -0.13 2.12
CA GLN A 79 2.96 -0.98 2.98
C GLN A 79 2.75 -2.30 2.23
N GLN A 80 3.58 -3.31 2.49
CA GLN A 80 3.12 -4.69 2.44
C GLN A 80 2.10 -4.83 3.57
N GLY A 81 0.87 -4.38 3.33
CA GLY A 81 -0.24 -4.69 4.20
C GLY A 81 -0.45 -6.20 4.25
N PRO A 82 -1.07 -6.74 5.31
CA PRO A 82 -1.56 -8.10 5.30
C PRO A 82 -2.56 -8.21 4.15
N ARG A 83 -2.09 -8.70 3.00
CA ARG A 83 -2.91 -9.06 1.86
C ARG A 83 -3.40 -10.48 2.14
N PRO A 84 -4.66 -10.71 2.56
CA PRO A 84 -5.25 -12.00 2.28
C PRO A 84 -5.21 -12.17 0.75
N ALA A 85 -4.73 -13.32 0.31
CA ALA A 85 -4.61 -13.66 -1.09
C ALA A 85 -5.91 -13.36 -1.85
N ALA A 86 -5.86 -12.34 -2.69
CA ALA A 86 -6.74 -12.20 -3.83
C ALA A 86 -5.86 -11.76 -5.00
N SER A 87 -5.96 -12.53 -6.08
CA SER A 87 -5.21 -12.57 -7.33
C SER A 87 -4.79 -11.20 -7.92
N PRO A 88 -3.77 -11.15 -8.80
CA PRO A 88 -3.52 -9.96 -9.62
C PRO A 88 -4.81 -9.61 -10.39
N ALA A 89 -5.43 -8.48 -10.06
CA ALA A 89 -6.65 -8.04 -10.71
C ALA A 89 -6.37 -7.76 -12.20
N PRO A 90 -7.11 -8.37 -13.15
CA PRO A 90 -7.17 -7.88 -14.51
C PRO A 90 -7.82 -6.48 -14.50
N ALA A 91 -7.52 -5.65 -15.50
CA ALA A 91 -7.84 -4.21 -15.60
C ALA A 91 -9.10 -3.74 -14.84
N PRO A 92 -9.04 -2.61 -14.11
CA PRO A 92 -10.11 -2.18 -13.21
C PRO A 92 -11.42 -2.08 -13.98
N LEU A 93 -12.41 -2.85 -13.53
CA LEU A 93 -13.80 -2.65 -13.90
C LEU A 93 -14.14 -1.18 -13.64
N PRO A 94 -14.91 -0.52 -14.52
CA PRO A 94 -15.28 0.88 -14.32
C PRO A 94 -15.95 1.05 -12.95
N ASP A 95 -15.61 2.12 -12.22
CA ASP A 95 -16.05 2.35 -10.83
C ASP A 95 -17.57 2.17 -10.65
N GLY A 96 -18.37 2.61 -11.62
CA GLY A 96 -19.82 2.42 -11.62
C GLY A 96 -20.26 0.96 -11.60
N LEU A 97 -19.57 0.06 -12.32
CA LEU A 97 -19.87 -1.37 -12.33
C LEU A 97 -19.46 -2.02 -11.01
N GLN A 98 -18.30 -1.64 -10.46
CA GLN A 98 -17.83 -2.15 -9.17
C GLN A 98 -18.80 -1.79 -8.04
N GLN A 99 -19.35 -0.57 -8.03
CA GLN A 99 -20.36 -0.15 -7.06
C GLN A 99 -21.62 -1.01 -7.13
N VAL A 100 -22.09 -1.36 -8.34
CA VAL A 100 -23.25 -2.25 -8.53
C VAL A 100 -22.98 -3.66 -8.00
N ILE A 101 -21.78 -4.20 -8.26
CA ILE A 101 -21.39 -5.54 -7.77
C ILE A 101 -21.34 -5.55 -6.24
N GLN A 102 -20.83 -4.48 -5.62
CA GLN A 102 -20.77 -4.39 -4.16
C GLN A 102 -22.16 -4.19 -3.53
N GLN A 103 -23.02 -3.39 -4.14
CA GLN A 103 -24.35 -3.08 -3.61
C GLN A 103 -25.37 -4.20 -3.85
N TYR A 104 -25.32 -4.85 -5.01
CA TYR A 104 -26.34 -5.80 -5.45
C TYR A 104 -25.81 -7.22 -5.68
N GLY A 105 -24.50 -7.45 -5.64
CA GLY A 105 -23.91 -8.79 -5.85
C GLY A 105 -24.29 -9.81 -4.77
N ALA A 106 -24.69 -9.35 -3.58
CA ALA A 106 -25.24 -10.21 -2.54
C ALA A 106 -26.64 -10.76 -2.89
N VAL A 107 -27.41 -10.01 -3.70
CA VAL A 107 -28.75 -10.40 -4.15
C VAL A 107 -28.69 -11.10 -5.51
N PHE A 108 -27.74 -10.71 -6.36
CA PHE A 108 -27.57 -11.25 -7.69
C PHE A 108 -26.13 -11.76 -7.87
N SER A 109 -25.93 -13.05 -7.60
CA SER A 109 -24.62 -13.71 -7.74
C SER A 109 -24.08 -13.65 -9.17
N GLU A 110 -24.95 -13.53 -10.18
CA GLU A 110 -24.57 -13.29 -11.59
C GLU A 110 -23.69 -12.05 -11.79
N LEU A 111 -23.90 -10.97 -11.02
CA LEU A 111 -23.05 -9.77 -11.09
C LEU A 111 -21.62 -10.03 -10.60
N GLN A 112 -21.45 -11.02 -9.71
CA GLN A 112 -20.15 -11.43 -9.22
C GLN A 112 -19.44 -12.38 -10.18
N GLU A 113 -20.12 -12.90 -11.21
CA GLU A 113 -19.50 -13.78 -12.17
C GLU A 113 -18.53 -13.02 -13.09
N HIS A 114 -17.34 -13.60 -13.30
CA HIS A 114 -16.33 -13.02 -14.17
C HIS A 114 -16.84 -12.81 -15.62
N ARG A 115 -17.70 -13.69 -16.15
CA ARG A 115 -18.28 -13.56 -17.50
C ARG A 115 -19.09 -12.26 -17.65
N TRP A 116 -19.93 -11.96 -16.66
CA TRP A 116 -20.74 -10.75 -16.63
C TRP A 116 -19.88 -9.51 -16.45
N GLN A 117 -18.87 -9.57 -15.58
CA GLN A 117 -17.93 -8.48 -15.37
C GLN A 117 -17.14 -8.15 -16.64
N HIS A 118 -16.60 -9.17 -17.31
CA HIS A 118 -15.86 -8.99 -18.57
C HIS A 118 -16.75 -8.48 -19.70
N TYR A 119 -17.97 -9.00 -19.83
CA TYR A 119 -18.91 -8.56 -20.85
C TYR A 119 -19.31 -7.10 -20.62
N LEU A 120 -19.74 -6.76 -19.40
CA LEU A 120 -20.13 -5.40 -19.04
C LEU A 120 -18.95 -4.43 -19.18
N ALA A 121 -17.76 -4.78 -18.71
CA ALA A 121 -16.57 -3.94 -18.87
C ALA A 121 -16.20 -3.66 -20.34
N ARG A 122 -16.62 -4.50 -21.29
CA ARG A 122 -16.41 -4.29 -22.73
C ARG A 122 -17.38 -3.27 -23.33
N LEU A 123 -18.51 -2.98 -22.68
CA LEU A 123 -19.45 -1.97 -23.14
C LEU A 123 -18.81 -0.57 -23.06
N LYS A 124 -18.64 0.08 -24.21
CA LYS A 124 -18.18 1.47 -24.28
C LYS A 124 -19.38 2.42 -24.22
N TRP A 125 -19.40 3.24 -23.18
CA TRP A 125 -20.37 4.31 -23.02
C TRP A 125 -19.98 5.52 -23.86
N ARG A 126 -20.94 6.07 -24.62
CA ARG A 126 -20.69 7.15 -25.60
C ARG A 126 -20.52 8.55 -24.97
N GLY A 127 -20.68 8.71 -23.66
CA GLY A 127 -20.77 10.02 -22.97
C GLY A 127 -19.90 10.17 -21.73
N GLY A 128 -18.89 9.31 -21.51
CA GLY A 128 -18.10 9.29 -20.28
C GLY A 128 -18.72 8.39 -19.19
N LEU A 129 -17.94 8.13 -18.14
CA LEU A 129 -18.14 7.10 -17.10
C LEU A 129 -19.61 6.82 -16.76
N ALA A 130 -20.07 5.59 -17.01
CA ALA A 130 -21.41 5.20 -16.61
C ALA A 130 -21.57 5.14 -15.11
N THR A 131 -22.67 5.72 -14.65
CA THR A 131 -23.09 5.69 -13.25
C THR A 131 -23.50 4.27 -12.84
N PRO A 132 -23.44 3.94 -11.54
CA PRO A 132 -23.86 2.63 -11.05
C PRO A 132 -25.29 2.28 -11.47
N ASP A 133 -26.21 3.23 -11.42
CA ASP A 133 -27.60 3.02 -11.83
C ASP A 133 -27.71 2.59 -13.31
N GLN A 134 -26.90 3.20 -14.18
CA GLN A 134 -26.85 2.84 -15.60
C GLN A 134 -26.31 1.42 -15.83
N TRP A 135 -25.28 1.01 -15.09
CA TRP A 135 -24.76 -0.36 -15.15
C TRP A 135 -25.78 -1.40 -14.69
N PHE A 136 -26.48 -1.12 -13.58
CA PHE A 136 -27.50 -2.00 -13.06
C PHE A 136 -28.70 -2.10 -14.00
N ASN A 137 -29.10 -0.99 -14.62
CA ASN A 137 -30.18 -0.97 -15.60
C ASN A 137 -29.83 -1.79 -16.86
N VAL A 138 -28.59 -1.71 -17.34
CA VAL A 138 -28.10 -2.55 -18.45
C VAL A 138 -28.11 -4.04 -18.07
N PHE A 139 -27.63 -4.39 -16.87
CA PHE A 139 -27.67 -5.77 -16.38
C PHE A 139 -29.11 -6.30 -16.28
N GLN A 140 -30.03 -5.51 -15.69
CA GLN A 140 -31.44 -5.89 -15.61
C GLN A 140 -32.06 -6.02 -17.00
N ALA A 141 -31.76 -5.11 -17.93
CA ALA A 141 -32.24 -5.19 -19.30
C ALA A 141 -31.74 -6.47 -19.99
N MET A 142 -30.47 -6.86 -19.83
CA MET A 142 -29.93 -8.09 -20.42
C MET A 142 -30.59 -9.33 -19.85
N ARG A 143 -30.77 -9.42 -18.52
CA ARG A 143 -31.48 -10.52 -17.88
C ARG A 143 -32.95 -10.58 -18.29
N ALA A 144 -33.63 -9.44 -18.36
CA ALA A 144 -35.02 -9.35 -18.80
C ALA A 144 -35.21 -9.77 -20.27
N ASN A 145 -34.19 -9.59 -21.11
CA ASN A 145 -34.17 -10.03 -22.50
C ASN A 145 -33.62 -11.46 -22.68
N GLY A 146 -33.25 -12.16 -21.60
CA GLY A 146 -32.66 -13.50 -21.66
C GLY A 146 -31.29 -13.55 -22.35
N ILE A 147 -30.59 -12.42 -22.41
CA ILE A 147 -29.26 -12.31 -23.03
C ILE A 147 -28.23 -12.69 -21.97
N GLU A 148 -27.70 -13.91 -22.08
CA GLU A 148 -26.57 -14.37 -21.28
C GLU A 148 -25.26 -14.19 -22.08
N PRO A 149 -24.20 -13.64 -21.47
CA PRO A 149 -22.92 -13.49 -22.15
C PRO A 149 -22.26 -14.87 -22.35
N ASP A 150 -21.91 -15.19 -23.61
CA ASP A 150 -21.14 -16.37 -23.99
C ASP A 150 -19.63 -16.17 -23.72
N HIS A 151 -18.94 -17.27 -23.42
CA HIS A 151 -17.64 -17.35 -22.74
C HIS A 151 -16.42 -16.86 -23.55
#